data_AF-A0A2E7W4U8-F1
#
_entry.id   AF-A0A2E7W4U8-F1
#
_cell.length_a   1.000
_cell.length_b   1.000
_cell.length_c   1.000
_cell.angle_alpha   90.00
_cell.angle_beta   90.00
_cell.angle_gamma   90.00
#
_symmetry.space_group_name_H-M   'P 1'
#
loop_
_entity.id
_entity.type
_entity.pdbx_description
1 polymer ?
#
loop_
_entity_poly.entity_id
_entity_poly.type
_entity_poly.pdbx_seq_one_letter_code
_entity_poly.pdbx_strand_id
1 'polypeptide(L)' 'MSNNIELLITCAILVLELALIAFCFYKSKQPPNPLKPRLVNYQLIILFLVLFALATLAHIISLVTGTQVQPRRRRGM' A
#
# COMPACT_ATOMS: atom_id res chain seq x y z
N MET A 1 12.60 4.48 -21.02
CA MET A 1 11.30 3.77 -21.18
C MET A 1 10.93 2.93 -19.95
N SER A 2 11.85 2.59 -19.02
CA SER A 2 11.57 1.80 -17.80
C SER A 2 10.67 2.52 -16.78
N ASN A 3 10.95 3.79 -16.47
CA ASN A 3 10.32 4.50 -15.35
C ASN A 3 8.80 4.71 -15.51
N ASN A 4 8.31 4.82 -16.75
CA ASN A 4 6.88 5.02 -17.01
C ASN A 4 6.06 3.75 -16.69
N ILE A 5 6.64 2.57 -16.94
CA ILE A 5 5.99 1.29 -16.65
C ILE A 5 5.98 1.06 -15.14
N GLU A 6 7.10 1.32 -14.47
CA GLU A 6 7.20 1.25 -13.00
C GLU A 6 6.16 2.14 -12.33
N LEU A 7 6.06 3.40 -12.75
CA LEU A 7 5.08 4.36 -12.22
C LEU A 7 3.64 3.89 -12.44
N LEU A 8 3.32 3.36 -13.63
CA LEU A 8 1.99 2.83 -13.91
C LEU A 8 1.64 1.63 -13.03
N ILE A 9 2.58 0.72 -12.83
CA ILE A 9 2.43 -0.44 -11.93
C ILE A 9 2.24 0.03 -10.48
N THR A 10 3.07 0.96 -10.00
CA THR A 10 2.95 1.46 -8.62
C THR A 10 1.63 2.19 -8.39
N CYS A 11 1.15 2.97 -9.36
CA CYS A 11 -0.18 3.58 -9.30
C CYS A 11 -1.30 2.54 -9.24
N ALA A 12 -1.22 1.47 -10.04
CA ALA A 12 -2.20 0.38 -9.99
C ALA A 12 -2.22 -0.31 -8.63
N ILE A 13 -1.06 -0.53 -8.01
CA ILE A 13 -0.94 -1.09 -6.66
C ILE A 13 -1.61 -0.16 -5.63
N LEU A 14 -1.33 1.15 -5.69
CA LEU A 14 -1.93 2.12 -4.78
C LEU A 14 -3.47 2.12 -4.88
N VAL A 15 -4.03 2.06 -6.09
CA VAL A 15 -5.49 1.97 -6.29
C VAL A 15 -6.07 0.70 -5.65
N LEU A 16 -5.36 -0.42 -5.77
CA LEU A 16 -5.77 -1.70 -5.21
C LEU A 16 -5.71 -1.67 -3.67
N GLU A 17 -4.68 -1.06 -3.09
CA GLU A 17 -4.57 -0.83 -1.64
C GLU A 17 -5.74 0.01 -1.11
N LEU A 18 -6.07 1.12 -1.79
CA LEU A 18 -7.21 1.97 -1.42
C LEU A 18 -8.54 1.21 -1.50
N ALA A 19 -8.73 0.37 -2.53
CA ALA A 19 -9.92 -0.47 -2.66
C ALA A 19 -10.02 -1.49 -1.51
N LEU A 20 -8.91 -2.12 -1.12
CA LEU A 20 -8.85 -3.03 0.03
C LEU A 20 -9.15 -2.31 1.34
N ILE A 21 -8.60 -1.11 1.56
CA ILE A 21 -8.90 -0.28 2.74
C ILE A 21 -10.39 0.03 2.80
N ALA A 22 -10.97 0.49 1.69
CA ALA A 22 -12.40 0.81 1.61
C ALA A 22 -13.27 -0.43 1.88
N PHE A 23 -12.88 -1.59 1.34
CA PHE A 23 -13.57 -2.86 1.60
C PHE A 23 -13.48 -3.28 3.07
N CYS A 24 -12.29 -3.22 3.67
CA CYS A 24 -12.10 -3.55 5.08
C CYS A 24 -12.86 -2.59 6.00
N PHE A 25 -12.92 -1.30 5.64
CA PHE A 25 -13.69 -0.30 6.38
C PHE A 25 -15.21 -0.51 6.26
N TYR A 26 -15.69 -0.84 5.06
CA TYR A 26 -17.08 -1.23 4.86
C TYR A 26 -17.43 -2.47 5.69
N LYS A 27 -16.55 -3.48 5.68
CA LYS A 27 -16.72 -4.67 6.50
C LYS A 27 -16.69 -4.33 7.98
N SER A 28 -15.73 -3.54 8.47
CA SER A 28 -15.59 -3.24 9.91
C SER A 28 -16.86 -2.62 10.51
N LYS A 29 -17.60 -1.82 9.74
CA LYS A 29 -18.89 -1.23 10.15
C LYS A 29 -20.06 -2.20 10.24
N GLN A 30 -19.97 -3.39 9.63
CA GLN A 30 -21.02 -4.39 9.75
C GLN A 30 -21.09 -4.93 11.19
N PRO A 31 -22.28 -5.05 11.80
CA PRO A 31 -22.43 -5.57 13.15
C PRO A 31 -21.92 -7.02 13.23
N PRO A 32 -21.35 -7.44 14.37
CA PRO A 32 -20.92 -8.81 14.56
C PRO A 32 -22.12 -9.76 14.49
N ASN A 33 -22.00 -10.84 13.72
CA ASN A 33 -23.04 -11.87 13.70
C ASN A 33 -22.96 -12.68 15.01
N PRO A 34 -24.04 -12.80 15.80
CA PRO A 34 -24.02 -13.53 17.07
C PRO A 34 -23.66 -15.02 16.91
N LEU A 35 -23.88 -15.60 15.72
CA LEU A 35 -23.57 -17.00 15.42
C LEU A 35 -22.17 -17.20 14.84
N LYS A 36 -21.44 -16.12 14.52
CA LYS A 36 -20.11 -16.17 13.93
C LYS A 36 -19.20 -15.14 14.61
N PRO A 37 -18.42 -15.55 15.62
CA PRO A 37 -17.49 -14.64 16.28
C PRO A 37 -16.53 -14.04 15.26
N ARG A 38 -16.30 -12.73 15.39
CA ARG A 38 -15.49 -11.98 14.45
C ARG A 38 -14.02 -12.20 14.77
N LEU A 39 -13.42 -13.20 14.12
CA LEU A 39 -12.02 -13.58 14.33
C LEU A 39 -11.03 -12.52 13.81
N VAL A 40 -11.45 -11.74 12.81
CA VAL A 40 -10.58 -10.79 12.11
C VAL A 40 -10.81 -9.38 12.63
N ASN A 41 -9.77 -8.78 13.20
CA ASN A 41 -9.78 -7.36 13.57
C ASN A 41 -9.48 -6.49 12.34
N TYR A 42 -10.55 -6.08 11.65
CA TYR A 42 -10.45 -5.23 10.45
C TYR A 42 -9.76 -3.88 10.73
N GLN A 43 -9.81 -3.33 11.95
CA GLN A 43 -9.14 -2.07 12.25
C GLN A 43 -7.61 -2.22 12.23
N LEU A 44 -7.09 -3.34 12.75
CA LEU A 44 -5.66 -3.65 12.66
C LEU A 44 -5.22 -3.84 11.21
N ILE A 45 -6.01 -4.53 10.40
CA ILE A 45 -5.73 -4.72 8.96
C ILE A 45 -5.68 -3.37 8.23
N ILE A 46 -6.67 -2.50 8.48
CA ILE A 46 -6.72 -1.15 7.91
C ILE A 46 -5.46 -0.36 8.29
N LEU A 47 -5.00 -0.44 9.55
CA LEU A 47 -3.80 0.26 9.99
C LEU A 47 -2.56 -0.17 9.19
N PHE A 48 -2.35 -1.47 9.01
CA PHE A 48 -1.23 -1.96 8.18
C PHE A 48 -1.38 -1.56 6.71
N LEU A 49 -2.57 -1.70 6.13
CA LEU A 49 -2.82 -1.29 4.74
C LEU A 49 -2.55 0.20 4.52
N VAL A 50 -2.90 1.07 5.48
CA VAL A 50 -2.61 2.50 5.40
C VAL A 50 -1.10 2.76 5.45
N LEU A 51 -0.35 2.03 6.29
CA LEU A 51 1.11 2.15 6.31
C LEU A 51 1.75 1.76 4.96
N PHE A 52 1.26 0.67 4.34
CA PHE A 52 1.68 0.27 3.00
C PHE A 52 1.32 1.33 1.95
N ALA A 53 0.09 1.84 1.98
CA ALA A 53 -0.36 2.90 1.08
C ALA A 53 0.48 4.19 1.19
N LEU A 54 0.94 4.54 2.40
CA LEU A 54 1.85 5.67 2.59
C LEU A 54 3.25 5.38 2.00
N ALA A 55 3.75 4.17 2.16
CA ALA A 55 5.03 3.75 1.58
C ALA A 55 4.99 3.72 0.05
N THR A 56 3.91 3.19 -0.54
CA THR A 56 3.71 3.20 -2.00
C THR A 56 3.56 4.62 -2.53
N LEU A 57 2.85 5.50 -1.82
CA LEU A 57 2.76 6.92 -2.17
C LEU A 57 4.13 7.63 -2.11
N ALA A 58 4.93 7.38 -1.07
CA ALA A 58 6.29 7.89 -0.99
C ALA A 58 7.17 7.37 -2.14
N HIS A 59 6.98 6.11 -2.53
CA HIS A 59 7.67 5.52 -3.67
C HIS A 59 7.26 6.17 -5.00
N ILE A 60 5.98 6.46 -5.21
CA ILE A 60 5.49 7.21 -6.38
C ILE A 60 6.13 8.60 -6.44
N ILE A 61 6.18 9.31 -5.31
CA ILE A 61 6.83 10.62 -5.24
C ILE A 61 8.30 10.50 -5.66
N SER A 62 9.03 9.51 -5.13
CA SER A 62 10.43 9.26 -5.49
C SER A 62 10.62 8.93 -6.99
N LEU A 63 9.69 8.18 -7.59
CA LEU A 63 9.69 7.88 -9.03
C LEU A 63 9.44 9.13 -9.87
N VAL A 64 8.51 9.99 -9.46
CA VAL A 64 8.15 11.24 -10.16
C VAL A 64 9.27 12.28 -10.06
N THR A 65 9.86 12.45 -8.88
CA THR A 65 10.92 13.45 -8.64
C THR A 65 12.30 12.98 -9.12
N GLY A 66 12.46 11.70 -9.46
CA GLY A 66 13.75 11.12 -9.81
C GLY A 66 14.72 11.00 -8.64
N THR A 67 14.26 11.25 -7.40
CA THR A 67 15.07 11.11 -6.18
C THR A 67 15.08 9.66 -5.70
N GLN A 68 15.33 8.72 -6.60
CA GLN A 68 15.50 7.32 -6.25
C GLN A 68 16.80 7.19 -5.45
N VAL A 69 16.72 6.56 -4.27
CA VAL A 69 17.91 6.23 -3.48
C VAL A 69 18.74 5.23 -4.29
N GLN A 70 19.76 5.72 -4.99
CA GLN A 70 20.64 4.84 -5.73
C GLN A 70 21.44 4.00 -4.73
N PRO A 71 21.54 2.67 -4.94
CA PRO A 71 22.41 1.85 -4.12
C PRO A 71 23.83 2.40 -4.26
N ARG A 72 24.48 2.70 -3.12
CA ARG A 72 25.88 3.14 -3.10
C ARG A 72 26.71 2.03 -3.71
N ARG A 73 27.04 2.13 -5.00
CA ARG A 73 28.01 1.23 -5.64
C ARG A 73 29.28 1.32 -4.81
N ARG A 74 29.67 0.22 -4.14
CA ARG A 74 31.02 0.10 -3.60
C ARG A 74 31.97 0.20 -4.79
N ARG A 75 32.66 1.34 -4.94
CA ARG A 75 33.82 1.45 -5.82
C ARG A 75 34.94 0.68 -5.16
N GLY A 76 35.30 -0.46 -5.75
CA GLY A 76 36.54 -1.18 -5.47
C GLY A 76 36.55 -1.97 -4.16
N MET A 77 36.26 -3.26 -4.26
CA MET A 77 37.06 -4.32 -3.64
C MET A 77 37.16 -5.44 -4.65
#